data_AF-A0A3C1QVZ1-F1
#
_entry.id   AF-A0A3C1QVZ1-F1
#
_cell.length_a   1.000
_cell.length_b   1.000
_cell.length_c   1.000
_cell.angle_alpha   90.00
_cell.angle_beta   90.00
_cell.angle_gamma   90.00
#
_symmetry.space_group_name_H-M   'P 1'
#
loop_
_entity.id
_entity.type
_entity.pdbx_description
1 polymer ?
#
loop_
_entity_poly.entity_id
_entity_poly.type
_entity_poly.pdbx_seq_one_letter_code
_entity_poly.pdbx_strand_id
1 'polypeptide(L)'
;MSPRRCVPLDSARTFAMRAVRSIVLLLPTGLLVTLLIASLSGQDPTQAVPEGPAVRLREGSRLESATGWFRITADRTEFHASPGETKLICLENLALERIVDELEDGLTLIWQIDGRVTEYHGRNYLLVERAFVKSTLDR
;
A
#
# COMPACT_ATOMS: atom_id res chain seq x y z
N MET A 1 7.61 -12.31 -59.73
CA MET A 1 8.86 -11.55 -59.56
C MET A 1 8.62 -10.53 -58.43
N SER A 2 9.10 -10.82 -57.23
CA SER A 2 9.06 -9.91 -56.06
C SER A 2 10.40 -9.14 -56.01
N PRO A 3 10.52 -8.01 -55.29
CA PRO A 3 10.63 -8.10 -53.84
C PRO A 3 9.84 -7.02 -53.06
N ARG A 4 9.44 -7.48 -51.87
CA ARG A 4 8.84 -6.76 -50.75
C ARG A 4 9.85 -5.74 -50.17
N ARG A 5 9.37 -4.55 -49.78
CA ARG A 5 10.17 -3.60 -48.97
C ARG A 5 9.73 -3.68 -47.50
N CYS A 6 10.75 -3.77 -46.65
CA CYS A 6 10.68 -4.03 -45.23
C CYS A 6 10.41 -2.77 -44.41
N VAL A 7 9.67 -2.95 -43.31
CA VAL A 7 9.50 -2.04 -42.17
C VAL A 7 10.55 -2.41 -41.12
N PRO A 8 11.28 -1.46 -40.51
CA PRO A 8 11.95 -1.73 -39.24
C PRO A 8 11.07 -1.29 -38.06
N LEU A 9 10.70 -2.28 -37.23
CA LEU A 9 10.17 -2.12 -35.88
C LEU A 9 11.37 -2.34 -34.95
N ASP A 10 11.83 -1.31 -34.24
CA ASP A 10 12.96 -1.44 -33.32
C ASP A 10 12.71 -0.73 -32.00
N SER A 11 12.81 -1.52 -30.92
CA SER A 11 13.37 -1.19 -29.60
C SER A 11 12.64 -1.99 -28.51
N ALA A 12 12.78 -3.32 -28.58
CA ALA A 12 12.59 -4.18 -27.43
C ALA A 12 13.96 -4.34 -26.74
N ARG A 13 14.20 -3.57 -25.67
CA ARG A 13 15.38 -3.74 -24.83
C ARG A 13 15.19 -4.96 -23.94
N THR A 14 15.55 -6.12 -24.48
CA THR A 14 15.62 -7.39 -23.77
C THR A 14 16.96 -7.50 -23.03
N PHE A 15 16.84 -7.69 -21.71
CA PHE A 15 17.72 -8.43 -20.81
C PHE A 15 19.06 -8.92 -21.38
N ALA A 16 20.13 -8.24 -20.98
CA ALA A 16 21.48 -8.79 -21.06
C ALA A 16 21.74 -9.71 -19.86
N MET A 17 21.39 -10.99 -19.98
CA MET A 17 22.04 -12.05 -19.22
C MET A 17 23.49 -12.15 -19.70
N ARG A 18 24.45 -11.85 -18.82
CA ARG A 18 25.87 -12.13 -19.09
C ARG A 18 26.28 -13.47 -18.50
N ALA A 19 26.81 -14.28 -19.39
CA ALA A 19 27.18 -15.68 -19.25
C ALA A 19 28.32 -15.92 -18.24
N VAL A 20 28.18 -17.05 -17.57
CA VAL A 20 29.18 -17.77 -16.79
C VAL A 20 30.29 -18.29 -17.70
N ARG A 21 31.56 -18.03 -17.34
CA ARG A 21 32.75 -18.86 -17.69
C ARG A 21 33.76 -18.69 -16.53
N SER A 22 33.83 -19.67 -15.63
CA SER A 22 34.84 -20.74 -15.59
C SER A 22 36.28 -20.25 -15.41
N ILE A 23 36.89 -20.55 -14.27
CA ILE A 23 38.08 -21.39 -14.13
C ILE A 23 38.49 -21.44 -12.65
N VAL A 24 38.47 -22.66 -12.11
CA VAL A 24 39.06 -23.07 -10.84
C VAL A 24 40.54 -23.32 -11.09
N LEU A 25 41.42 -22.85 -10.21
CA LEU A 25 42.66 -23.58 -9.89
C LEU A 25 43.19 -23.17 -8.51
N LEU A 26 43.32 -24.20 -7.67
CA LEU A 26 43.87 -24.24 -6.32
C LEU A 26 45.30 -23.68 -6.25
N LEU A 27 45.67 -23.03 -5.15
CA LEU A 27 46.44 -23.63 -4.05
C LEU A 27 46.55 -22.64 -2.86
N PRO A 28 46.73 -23.16 -1.63
CA PRO A 28 46.39 -22.48 -0.39
C PRO A 28 47.60 -21.77 0.22
N THR A 29 47.32 -21.06 1.32
CA THR A 29 48.22 -20.54 2.36
C THR A 29 48.43 -19.04 2.37
N GLY A 30 48.15 -18.48 3.54
CA GLY A 30 48.82 -17.29 4.03
C GLY A 30 47.95 -16.06 4.03
N LEU A 31 47.06 -15.99 5.03
CA LEU A 31 46.88 -14.84 5.89
C LEU A 31 46.58 -13.49 5.19
N LEU A 32 45.42 -12.91 5.56
CA LEU A 32 44.86 -11.62 5.11
C LEU A 32 43.87 -11.76 3.95
N VAL A 33 42.72 -11.08 4.06
CA VAL A 33 41.61 -10.96 3.09
C VAL A 33 40.45 -11.94 3.28
N THR A 34 39.48 -11.52 4.11
CA THR A 34 38.00 -11.53 3.89
C THR A 34 37.19 -11.80 5.18
N LEU A 35 37.21 -10.84 6.10
CA LEU A 35 36.04 -10.49 6.90
C LEU A 35 34.90 -10.11 5.94
N LEU A 36 33.97 -11.01 5.56
CA LEU A 36 32.71 -10.57 4.92
C LEU A 36 31.50 -11.52 4.88
N ILE A 37 31.47 -12.75 5.40
CA ILE A 37 30.29 -13.62 5.14
C ILE A 37 29.73 -14.31 6.39
N ALA A 38 29.19 -13.52 7.32
CA ALA A 38 28.30 -14.06 8.34
C ALA A 38 27.38 -12.97 8.92
N SER A 39 26.31 -12.63 8.18
CA SER A 39 24.94 -12.41 8.70
C SER A 39 24.09 -11.72 7.64
N LEU A 40 23.63 -12.49 6.66
CA LEU A 40 22.41 -12.17 5.92
C LEU A 40 21.22 -12.68 6.75
N SER A 41 20.87 -11.93 7.81
CA SER A 41 19.54 -12.02 8.41
C SER A 41 18.79 -10.79 7.97
N GLY A 42 17.74 -11.01 7.18
CA GLY A 42 16.95 -9.98 6.51
C GLY A 42 16.52 -8.86 7.44
N GLN A 43 17.02 -7.66 7.16
CA GLN A 43 16.33 -6.43 7.50
C GLN A 43 15.57 -6.01 6.25
N ASP A 44 14.26 -6.22 6.28
CA ASP A 44 13.33 -5.46 5.47
C ASP A 44 12.93 -4.24 6.31
N PRO A 45 13.55 -3.05 6.14
CA PRO A 45 13.06 -1.87 6.81
C PRO A 45 11.84 -1.40 6.02
N THR A 46 10.71 -2.08 6.20
CA THR A 46 9.42 -1.37 6.09
C THR A 46 9.51 -0.24 7.10
N GLN A 47 9.83 0.95 6.58
CA GLN A 47 9.86 2.18 7.34
C GLN A 47 8.50 2.32 8.02
N ALA A 48 8.48 2.20 9.35
CA ALA A 48 7.40 2.70 10.14
C ALA A 48 7.36 4.21 9.88
N VAL A 49 6.45 4.65 9.01
CA VAL A 49 6.09 6.06 8.90
C VAL A 49 5.72 6.49 10.32
N PRO A 50 6.34 7.54 10.88
CA PRO A 50 5.97 8.01 12.20
C PRO A 50 4.53 8.50 12.08
N GLU A 51 3.58 7.71 12.60
CA GLU A 51 2.22 8.18 12.85
C GLU A 51 2.35 9.40 13.77
N GLY A 52 2.21 10.60 13.20
CA GLY A 52 1.93 11.81 13.98
C GLY A 52 0.76 11.51 14.92
N PRO A 53 0.65 12.21 16.07
CA PRO A 53 -0.17 11.76 17.20
C PRO A 53 -1.56 11.34 16.76
N ALA A 54 -1.71 10.03 16.51
CA ALA A 54 -2.96 9.46 16.08
C ALA A 54 -3.90 9.74 17.25
N VAL A 55 -4.98 10.47 16.98
CA VAL A 55 -6.03 10.66 17.97
C VAL A 55 -6.48 9.26 18.34
N ARG A 56 -5.99 8.77 19.50
CA ARG A 56 -6.33 7.45 20.02
C ARG A 56 -7.77 7.52 20.47
N LEU A 57 -8.67 7.22 19.53
CA LEU A 57 -10.08 7.02 19.81
C LEU A 57 -10.17 5.84 20.77
N ARG A 58 -10.87 6.02 21.88
CA ARG A 58 -11.06 4.95 22.86
C ARG A 58 -11.97 3.87 22.28
N GLU A 59 -11.79 2.64 22.71
CA GLU A 59 -12.72 1.56 22.40
C GLU A 59 -14.18 1.97 22.69
N GLY A 60 -15.09 1.65 21.77
CA GLY A 60 -16.51 1.96 21.90
C GLY A 60 -16.87 3.41 21.58
N SER A 61 -15.90 4.25 21.19
CA SER A 61 -16.17 5.63 20.77
C SER A 61 -17.10 5.66 19.55
N ARG A 62 -18.07 6.57 19.60
CA ARG A 62 -18.91 6.85 18.46
C ARG A 62 -18.25 7.94 17.62
N LEU A 63 -18.17 7.68 16.32
CA LEU A 63 -17.73 8.65 15.33
C LEU A 63 -18.98 9.32 14.79
N GLU A 64 -19.14 10.62 15.01
CA GLU A 64 -20.31 11.38 14.57
C GLU A 64 -19.89 12.46 13.59
N SER A 65 -20.53 12.47 12.42
CA SER A 65 -20.30 13.46 11.37
C SER A 65 -18.83 13.64 10.99
N ALA A 66 -18.04 12.58 11.08
CA ALA A 66 -16.64 12.63 10.70
C ALA A 66 -16.51 12.78 9.20
N THR A 67 -15.72 13.75 8.77
CA THR A 67 -15.47 14.00 7.35
C THR A 67 -14.17 13.32 6.95
N GLY A 68 -14.08 12.79 5.73
CA GLY A 68 -12.89 12.07 5.28
C GLY A 68 -13.05 11.48 3.88
N TRP A 69 -12.14 10.59 3.51
CA TRP A 69 -12.23 9.84 2.25
C TRP A 69 -11.92 8.36 2.51
N PHE A 70 -12.38 7.52 1.59
CA PHE A 70 -12.10 6.08 1.62
C PHE A 70 -10.96 5.73 0.67
N ARG A 71 -10.23 4.67 1.01
CA ARG A 71 -9.21 4.07 0.15
C ARG A 71 -9.32 2.55 0.23
N ILE A 72 -9.39 1.91 -0.93
CA ILE A 72 -9.29 0.46 -1.04
C ILE A 72 -7.80 0.09 -1.09
N THR A 73 -7.37 -0.81 -0.21
CA THR A 73 -6.07 -1.49 -0.27
C THR A 73 -6.26 -2.91 -0.80
N ALA A 74 -5.17 -3.66 -0.94
CA ALA A 74 -5.24 -5.04 -1.43
C ALA A 74 -6.14 -5.96 -0.57
N ASP A 75 -6.26 -5.67 0.73
CA ASP A 75 -6.93 -6.54 1.69
C ASP A 75 -8.10 -5.89 2.43
N ARG A 76 -8.20 -4.55 2.45
CA ARG A 76 -9.14 -3.82 3.34
C ARG A 76 -9.59 -2.51 2.71
N THR A 77 -10.67 -1.95 3.25
CA THR A 77 -11.05 -0.55 2.99
C THR A 77 -10.70 0.30 4.21
N GLU A 78 -10.10 1.45 3.97
CA GLU A 78 -9.61 2.37 5.01
C GLU A 78 -10.35 3.70 4.94
N PHE A 79 -10.77 4.22 6.09
CA PHE A 79 -11.28 5.57 6.21
C PHE A 79 -10.18 6.49 6.73
N HIS A 80 -9.93 7.57 6.00
CA HIS A 80 -8.98 8.61 6.36
C HIS A 80 -9.78 9.84 6.84
N ALA A 81 -9.75 10.10 8.14
CA ALA A 81 -10.46 11.23 8.72
C ALA A 81 -9.80 12.57 8.37
N SER A 82 -10.58 13.64 8.42
CA SER A 82 -10.15 15.02 8.26
C SER A 82 -10.94 15.93 9.22
N PRO A 83 -10.29 16.89 9.93
CA PRO A 83 -8.85 17.11 10.02
C PRO A 83 -8.22 16.17 11.05
N GLY A 84 -7.11 15.52 10.68
CA GLY A 84 -6.39 14.61 11.56
C GLY A 84 -6.13 13.32 10.82
N GLU A 85 -4.86 12.98 10.63
CA GLU A 85 -4.35 11.82 9.87
C GLU A 85 -4.72 10.47 10.52
N THR A 86 -5.85 10.40 11.23
CA THR A 86 -6.39 9.19 11.82
C THR A 86 -6.92 8.29 10.73
N LYS A 87 -6.30 7.12 10.63
CA LYS A 87 -6.69 6.05 9.72
C LYS A 87 -7.45 4.99 10.50
N LEU A 88 -8.61 4.60 9.99
CA LEU A 88 -9.46 3.57 10.57
C LEU A 88 -9.69 2.45 9.55
N ILE A 89 -9.51 1.20 9.98
CA ILE A 89 -9.81 0.04 9.13
C ILE A 89 -11.31 -0.18 9.15
N CYS A 90 -11.97 -0.18 7.99
CA CYS A 90 -13.41 -0.40 7.93
C CYS A 90 -13.74 -1.89 8.11
N LEU A 91 -14.75 -2.17 8.93
CA LEU A 91 -15.32 -3.50 9.08
C LEU A 91 -16.37 -3.74 8.00
N GLU A 92 -16.45 -4.98 7.52
CA GLU A 92 -17.36 -5.40 6.48
C GLU A 92 -18.82 -5.30 6.95
N ASN A 93 -19.60 -4.52 6.21
CA ASN A 93 -21.05 -4.47 6.35
C ASN A 93 -21.69 -3.89 5.07
N LEU A 94 -23.03 -3.85 5.04
CA LEU A 94 -23.78 -3.34 3.89
C LEU A 94 -23.53 -1.85 3.60
N ALA A 95 -23.20 -1.04 4.62
CA ALA A 95 -22.87 0.37 4.40
C ALA A 95 -21.53 0.51 3.68
N LEU A 96 -20.54 -0.29 4.06
CA LEU A 96 -19.23 -0.32 3.41
C LEU A 96 -19.32 -0.82 1.97
N GLU A 97 -20.12 -1.86 1.71
CA GLU A 97 -20.35 -2.37 0.35
C GLU A 97 -20.84 -1.25 -0.59
N ARG A 98 -21.86 -0.51 -0.15
CA ARG A 98 -22.39 0.64 -0.92
C ARG A 98 -21.37 1.75 -1.13
N ILE A 99 -20.50 1.98 -0.15
CA ILE A 99 -19.43 2.98 -0.28
C ILE A 99 -18.43 2.52 -1.34
N VAL A 100 -18.01 1.25 -1.28
CA VAL A 100 -17.06 0.66 -2.23
C VAL A 100 -17.60 0.69 -3.66
N ASP A 101 -18.89 0.41 -3.86
CA ASP A 101 -19.54 0.49 -5.18
C ASP A 101 -19.53 1.89 -5.79
N GLU A 102 -19.48 2.94 -4.95
CA GLU A 102 -19.44 4.35 -5.38
C GLU A 102 -18.01 4.85 -5.62
N LEU A 103 -16.98 4.09 -5.22
CA LEU A 103 -15.59 4.50 -5.44
C LEU A 103 -15.20 4.30 -6.90
N GLU A 104 -14.91 5.39 -7.58
CA GLU A 104 -14.42 5.40 -8.95
C GLU A 104 -12.92 5.70 -9.02
N ASP A 105 -12.20 5.02 -9.91
CA ASP A 105 -10.78 5.28 -10.15
C ASP A 105 -10.56 6.71 -10.65
N GLY A 106 -9.58 7.41 -10.06
CA GLY A 106 -9.23 8.78 -10.42
C GLY A 106 -10.07 9.87 -9.72
N LEU A 107 -11.17 9.51 -9.05
CA LEU A 107 -11.97 10.45 -8.27
C LEU A 107 -11.74 10.25 -6.76
N THR A 108 -11.69 11.36 -6.02
CA THR A 108 -11.66 11.33 -4.56
C THR A 108 -12.95 11.93 -4.02
N LEU A 109 -13.84 11.06 -3.54
CA LEU A 109 -15.06 11.48 -2.85
C LEU A 109 -14.75 11.84 -1.40
N ILE A 110 -15.23 13.01 -0.98
CA ILE A 110 -15.24 13.44 0.41
C ILE A 110 -16.56 13.03 1.01
N TRP A 111 -16.49 12.22 2.05
CA TRP A 111 -17.62 11.65 2.76
C TRP A 111 -17.77 12.31 4.11
N GLN A 112 -19.00 12.36 4.60
CA GLN A 112 -19.30 12.48 6.02
C GLN A 112 -19.99 11.21 6.50
N ILE A 113 -19.53 10.69 7.63
CA ILE A 113 -19.95 9.39 8.14
C ILE A 113 -20.31 9.44 9.62
N ASP A 114 -21.17 8.50 10.01
CA ASP A 114 -21.34 8.08 11.39
C ASP A 114 -20.94 6.62 11.52
N GLY A 115 -20.38 6.24 12.67
CA GLY A 115 -20.00 4.86 12.92
C GLY A 115 -19.53 4.59 14.34
N ARG A 116 -19.12 3.36 14.57
CA ARG A 116 -18.58 2.89 15.85
C ARG A 116 -17.14 2.46 15.69
N VAL A 117 -16.28 2.95 16.58
CA VAL A 117 -14.88 2.57 16.65
C VAL A 117 -14.70 1.44 17.67
N THR A 118 -13.96 0.41 17.29
CA THR A 118 -13.55 -0.70 18.15
C THR A 118 -12.05 -0.92 18.01
N GLU A 119 -11.41 -1.46 19.05
CA GLU A 119 -9.99 -1.77 19.05
C GLU A 119 -9.80 -3.28 19.06
N TYR A 120 -8.94 -3.79 18.16
CA TYR A 120 -8.56 -5.20 18.15
C TYR A 120 -7.08 -5.33 17.82
N HIS A 121 -6.33 -6.01 18.69
CA HIS A 121 -4.86 -6.13 18.60
C HIS A 121 -4.13 -4.79 18.37
N GLY A 122 -4.51 -3.74 19.12
CA GLY A 122 -3.84 -2.43 19.05
C GLY A 122 -4.15 -1.61 17.80
N ARG A 123 -5.16 -2.02 17.02
CA ARG A 123 -5.61 -1.31 15.81
C ARG A 123 -7.05 -0.86 15.96
N ASN A 124 -7.35 0.33 15.44
CA ASN A 124 -8.71 0.85 15.39
C ASN A 124 -9.44 0.39 14.13
N TYR A 125 -10.64 -0.11 14.36
CA TYR A 125 -11.59 -0.55 13.35
C TYR A 125 -12.85 0.29 13.44
N LEU A 126 -13.49 0.50 12.30
CA LEU A 126 -14.68 1.33 12.14
C LEU A 126 -15.79 0.51 11.51
N LEU A 127 -16.89 0.35 12.25
CA LEU A 127 -18.16 -0.10 11.69
C LEU A 127 -18.93 1.13 11.20
N VAL A 128 -19.03 1.31 9.88
CA VAL A 128 -19.75 2.45 9.29
C VAL A 128 -21.26 2.22 9.44
N GLU A 129 -21.97 3.12 10.11
CA GLU A 129 -23.43 3.03 10.30
C GLU A 129 -24.16 3.84 9.21
N ARG A 130 -23.61 5.00 8.84
CA ARG A 130 -24.16 5.91 7.83
C ARG A 130 -23.04 6.61 7.08
N ALA A 131 -23.24 6.88 5.80
CA ALA A 131 -22.31 7.63 4.98
C ALA A 131 -23.05 8.46 3.92
N PHE A 132 -22.53 9.66 3.63
CA PHE A 132 -23.04 10.53 2.58
C PHE A 132 -21.89 11.32 1.95
N VAL A 133 -21.93 11.44 0.62
CA VAL A 133 -20.95 12.23 -0.14
C VAL A 133 -21.22 13.71 0.09
N LYS A 134 -20.20 14.47 0.48
CA LYS A 134 -20.25 15.94 0.60
C LYS A 134 -19.78 16.64 -0.66
N SER A 135 -18.71 16.13 -1.27
CA SER A 135 -18.11 16.73 -2.45
C SER A 135 -17.20 15.73 -3.17
N THR A 136 -16.95 15.98 -4.45
CA THR A 136 -16.01 15.22 -5.27
C THR A 136 -14.80 16.08 -5.56
N LEU A 137 -13.61 15.50 -5.46
CA LEU A 137 -12.35 16.09 -5.90
C LEU A 137 -11.81 15.26 -7.06
N ASP A 138 -11.44 15.93 -8.15
CA ASP A 138 -10.69 15.34 -9.25
C ASP A 138 -9.20 15.27 -8.86
N ARG A 139 -8.52 14.17 -9.18
CA ARG A 139 -7.17 13.87 -8.66
C ARG A 139 -6.05 14.25 -9.63
#